data_AF-A0A2V8F2G2-F1
#
_entry.id   AF-A0A2V8F2G2-F1
#
_cell.length_a   1.000
_cell.length_b   1.000
_cell.length_c   1.000
_cell.angle_alpha   90.00
_cell.angle_beta   90.00
_cell.angle_gamma   90.00
#
_symmetry.space_group_name_H-M   'P 1'
#
loop_
_entity.id
_entity.type
_entity.pdbx_description
1 polymer ?
#
loop_
_entity_poly.entity_id
_entity_poly.type
_entity_poly.pdbx_seq_one_letter_code
_entity_poly.pdbx_strand_id
1 'polypeptide(L)'
;MPTLIESYKTRYSATQEEEMSLEEYLDRCRRDPWTFANPAERMLAVIGEPEIVDTRHDPRLSRLFSNRIIRRYPAFREFYGMDEAINQIVSFFRHAAQGLEERKQILYLLGPVGGGKSSLAERLKQLMERQPIYALKGSPVNESPLGLFPVEQYGQTLEQEYGIPRRYLAGIMSPWAVKRVHEHGGDISKFRVVRLCPSVLRQVGIAKTEPGDENNQDISSLVGKVDIRKLEEYAQNDPDAYSYSGGLCLANQG
;
A
#
# COMPACT_ATOMS: atom_id res chain seq x y z
N MET A 1 -0.71 33.21 -11.21
CA MET A 1 -0.12 32.26 -10.25
C MET A 1 -1.14 32.07 -9.14
N PRO A 2 -1.62 30.86 -8.85
CA PRO A 2 -2.54 30.64 -7.74
C PRO A 2 -1.90 31.08 -6.42
N THR A 3 -2.69 31.65 -5.52
CA THR A 3 -2.20 32.04 -4.19
C THR A 3 -1.81 30.81 -3.38
N LEU A 4 -0.97 30.98 -2.35
CA LEU A 4 -0.56 29.88 -1.46
C LEU A 4 -1.78 29.13 -0.88
N ILE A 5 -2.80 29.87 -0.45
CA ILE A 5 -4.02 29.30 0.15
C ILE A 5 -4.85 28.54 -0.90
N GLU A 6 -4.97 29.06 -2.12
CA GLU A 6 -5.63 28.33 -3.22
C GLU A 6 -4.90 27.05 -3.57
N SER A 7 -3.56 27.09 -3.66
CA SER A 7 -2.76 25.90 -3.92
C SER A 7 -2.92 24.82 -2.85
N TYR A 8 -3.09 25.24 -1.58
CA TYR A 8 -3.37 24.33 -0.47
C TYR A 8 -4.76 23.71 -0.60
N LYS A 9 -5.79 24.52 -0.87
CA LYS A 9 -7.16 24.02 -1.10
C LYS A 9 -7.20 23.01 -2.26
N THR A 10 -6.55 23.30 -3.37
CA THR A 10 -6.50 22.38 -4.52
C THR A 10 -5.82 21.06 -4.16
N ARG A 11 -4.69 21.10 -3.44
CA ARG A 11 -4.01 19.87 -2.97
C ARG A 11 -4.88 19.08 -1.99
N TYR A 12 -5.53 19.77 -1.06
CA TYR A 12 -6.41 19.15 -0.08
C TYR A 12 -7.60 18.46 -0.76
N SER A 13 -8.27 19.14 -1.71
CA SER A 13 -9.35 18.55 -2.50
C SER A 13 -8.89 17.35 -3.33
N ALA A 14 -7.66 17.35 -3.86
CA ALA A 14 -7.12 16.20 -4.60
C ALA A 14 -6.88 14.95 -3.71
N THR A 15 -6.71 15.16 -2.40
CA THR A 15 -6.54 14.11 -1.38
C THR A 15 -7.84 13.73 -0.67
N GLN A 16 -8.97 14.36 -1.02
CA GLN A 16 -10.27 13.98 -0.46
C GLN A 16 -10.71 12.61 -0.98
N GLU A 17 -11.49 11.94 -0.13
CA GLU A 17 -12.08 10.66 -0.46
C GLU A 17 -13.08 10.84 -1.60
N GLU A 18 -12.80 10.17 -2.72
CA GLU A 18 -13.72 10.08 -3.84
C GLU A 18 -14.52 8.80 -3.68
N GLU A 19 -15.82 8.92 -3.44
CA GLU A 19 -16.72 7.79 -3.28
C GLU A 19 -17.40 7.45 -4.61
N MET A 20 -17.45 6.15 -4.92
CA MET A 20 -18.08 5.61 -6.13
C MET A 20 -18.83 4.31 -5.83
N SER A 21 -19.71 3.89 -6.74
CA SER A 21 -20.34 2.56 -6.67
C SER A 21 -19.33 1.48 -7.04
N LEU A 22 -19.65 0.23 -6.70
CA LEU A 22 -18.85 -0.92 -7.14
C LEU A 22 -18.79 -1.00 -8.67
N GLU A 23 -19.87 -0.67 -9.37
CA GLU A 23 -19.93 -0.64 -10.83
C GLU A 23 -19.03 0.45 -11.42
N GLU A 24 -19.08 1.67 -10.87
CA GLU A 24 -18.20 2.78 -11.26
C GLU A 24 -16.72 2.43 -11.05
N TYR A 25 -16.40 1.72 -9.96
CA TYR A 25 -15.06 1.22 -9.71
C TYR A 25 -14.61 0.22 -10.79
N LEU A 26 -15.44 -0.77 -11.12
CA LEU A 26 -15.11 -1.76 -12.16
C LEU A 26 -14.96 -1.09 -13.54
N ASP A 27 -15.83 -0.14 -13.89
CA ASP A 27 -15.71 0.65 -15.10
C ASP A 27 -14.43 1.50 -15.13
N ARG A 28 -13.99 2.00 -13.97
CA ARG A 28 -12.71 2.71 -13.84
C ARG A 28 -11.52 1.76 -14.04
N CYS A 29 -11.58 0.54 -13.53
CA CYS A 29 -10.56 -0.49 -13.78
C CYS A 29 -10.36 -0.75 -15.28
N ARG A 30 -11.44 -0.74 -16.07
CA ARG A 30 -11.36 -0.90 -17.54
C ARG A 30 -10.56 0.22 -18.21
N ARG A 31 -10.59 1.44 -17.67
CA ARG A 31 -9.99 2.65 -18.25
C ARG A 31 -8.58 2.91 -17.73
N ASP A 32 -8.34 2.57 -16.47
CA ASP A 32 -7.12 2.87 -15.75
C ASP A 32 -6.64 1.67 -14.92
N PRO A 33 -5.60 0.94 -15.38
CA PRO A 33 -5.01 -0.16 -14.64
C PRO A 33 -4.45 0.22 -13.26
N TRP A 34 -4.16 1.50 -13.01
CA TRP A 34 -3.72 1.96 -11.68
C TRP A 34 -4.81 1.84 -10.62
N THR A 35 -6.06 1.64 -11.02
CA THR A 35 -7.20 1.43 -10.12
C THR A 35 -7.11 0.13 -9.32
N PHE A 36 -6.44 -0.89 -9.85
CA PHE A 36 -6.22 -2.17 -9.19
C PHE A 36 -4.73 -2.51 -9.01
N ALA A 37 -3.84 -1.52 -9.18
CA ALA A 37 -2.41 -1.72 -9.02
C ALA A 37 -2.07 -2.14 -7.58
N ASN A 38 -1.20 -3.15 -7.47
CA ASN A 38 -0.75 -3.66 -6.19
C ASN A 38 0.25 -2.69 -5.52
N PRO A 39 0.54 -2.84 -4.21
CA PRO A 39 1.40 -1.90 -3.49
C PRO A 39 2.81 -1.76 -4.10
N ALA A 40 3.37 -2.87 -4.60
CA ALA A 40 4.69 -2.87 -5.21
C ALA A 40 4.72 -2.11 -6.55
N GLU A 41 3.70 -2.27 -7.39
CA GLU A 41 3.54 -1.51 -8.64
C GLU A 41 3.45 -0.01 -8.37
N ARG A 42 2.64 0.39 -7.38
CA ARG A 42 2.49 1.80 -7.00
C ARG A 42 3.79 2.37 -6.44
N MET A 43 4.53 1.60 -5.65
CA MET A 43 5.86 1.99 -5.17
C MET A 43 6.84 2.22 -6.34
N LEU A 44 6.92 1.29 -7.29
CA LEU A 44 7.78 1.43 -8.47
C LEU A 44 7.43 2.65 -9.31
N ALA A 45 6.13 2.91 -9.50
CA ALA A 45 5.65 4.08 -10.22
C ALA A 45 6.19 5.39 -9.65
N VAL A 46 6.28 5.46 -8.32
CA VAL A 46 6.74 6.66 -7.61
C VAL A 46 8.26 6.73 -7.51
N ILE A 47 8.93 5.59 -7.38
CA ILE A 47 10.40 5.51 -7.44
C ILE A 47 10.90 5.98 -8.81
N GLY A 48 10.22 5.56 -9.87
CA GLY A 48 10.54 5.90 -11.26
C GLY A 48 11.75 5.15 -11.82
N GLU A 49 12.17 5.57 -13.00
CA GLU A 49 13.31 4.98 -13.70
C GLU A 49 14.65 5.48 -13.16
N PRO A 50 15.70 4.64 -13.18
CA PRO A 50 17.03 5.06 -12.76
C PRO A 50 17.73 5.87 -13.85
N GLU A 51 18.47 6.88 -13.42
CA GLU A 51 19.53 7.50 -14.20
C GLU A 51 20.74 6.56 -14.23
N ILE A 52 21.21 6.26 -15.43
CA ILE A 52 22.43 5.46 -15.65
C ILE A 52 23.62 6.39 -15.58
N VAL A 53 24.46 6.22 -14.56
CA VAL A 53 25.65 7.04 -14.36
C VAL A 53 26.89 6.21 -14.67
N ASP A 54 27.58 6.58 -15.74
CA ASP A 54 28.89 6.04 -16.05
C ASP A 54 29.96 6.77 -15.24
N THR A 55 30.49 6.08 -14.23
CA THR A 55 31.43 6.68 -13.28
C THR A 55 32.81 6.95 -13.85
N ARG A 56 33.13 6.44 -15.05
CA ARG A 56 34.41 6.67 -15.74
C ARG A 56 34.64 8.13 -16.10
N HIS A 57 33.57 8.88 -16.34
CA HIS A 57 33.64 10.27 -16.76
C HIS A 57 33.77 11.27 -15.60
N ASP A 58 33.67 10.80 -14.35
CA ASP A 58 33.82 11.62 -13.15
C ASP A 58 34.99 11.08 -12.29
N PRO A 59 36.09 11.82 -12.12
CA PRO A 59 37.25 11.35 -11.35
C PRO A 59 36.95 10.94 -9.91
N ARG A 60 35.93 11.54 -9.26
CA ARG A 60 35.52 11.21 -7.89
C ARG A 60 34.71 9.92 -7.88
N LEU A 61 33.73 9.79 -8.78
CA LEU A 61 32.90 8.59 -8.87
C LEU A 61 33.69 7.38 -9.38
N SER A 62 34.63 7.59 -10.30
CA SER A 62 35.55 6.58 -10.81
C SER A 62 36.30 5.88 -9.68
N ARG A 63 36.84 6.66 -8.73
CA ARG A 63 37.55 6.13 -7.55
C ARG A 63 36.62 5.40 -6.59
N LEU A 64 35.41 5.94 -6.37
CA LEU A 64 34.45 5.39 -5.41
C LEU A 64 33.82 4.07 -5.89
N PHE A 65 33.51 3.99 -7.18
CA PHE A 65 32.77 2.88 -7.79
C PHE A 65 33.61 2.02 -8.72
N SER A 66 34.93 2.25 -8.77
CA SER A 66 35.88 1.48 -9.62
C SER A 66 35.43 1.42 -11.08
N ASN A 67 35.08 2.57 -11.66
CA ASN A 67 34.64 2.71 -13.06
C ASN A 67 33.37 1.91 -13.43
N ARG A 68 32.59 1.44 -12.44
CA ARG A 68 31.33 0.73 -12.70
C ARG A 68 30.24 1.68 -13.16
N ILE A 69 29.31 1.16 -13.96
CA ILE A 69 28.04 1.85 -14.25
C ILE A 69 27.12 1.63 -13.05
N ILE A 70 26.56 2.72 -12.52
CA ILE A 70 25.63 2.69 -11.39
C ILE A 70 24.25 3.20 -11.81
N ARG A 71 23.22 2.73 -11.11
CA ARG A 71 21.84 3.17 -11.27
C ARG A 71 21.46 4.07 -10.10
N ARG A 72 21.07 5.31 -10.39
CA ARG A 72 20.60 6.27 -9.39
C ARG A 72 19.15 6.61 -9.61
N TYR A 73 18.33 6.44 -8.60
CA TYR A 73 16.91 6.76 -8.66
C TYR A 73 16.70 8.17 -8.11
N PRO A 74 16.10 9.11 -8.88
CA PRO A 74 15.85 10.48 -8.42
C PRO A 74 15.04 10.55 -7.12
N ALA A 75 14.16 9.57 -6.90
CA ALA A 75 13.41 9.41 -5.66
C ALA A 75 14.30 9.29 -4.41
N PHE A 76 15.57 8.86 -4.55
CA PHE A 76 16.51 8.67 -3.44
C PHE A 76 17.76 9.55 -3.55
N ARG A 77 17.70 10.68 -4.26
CA ARG A 77 18.85 11.59 -4.47
C ARG A 77 19.55 12.11 -3.21
N GLU A 78 18.87 12.08 -2.07
CA GLU A 78 19.39 12.49 -0.76
C GLU A 78 20.20 11.40 -0.04
N PHE A 79 20.21 10.17 -0.57
CA PHE A 79 20.91 9.03 0.00
C PHE A 79 22.23 8.81 -0.73
N TYR A 80 23.34 9.13 -0.06
CA TYR A 80 24.69 8.98 -0.61
C TYR A 80 25.32 7.67 -0.16
N GLY A 81 25.93 6.92 -1.09
CA GLY A 81 26.62 5.66 -0.78
C GLY A 81 25.69 4.48 -0.50
N MET A 82 24.38 4.64 -0.75
CA MET A 82 23.38 3.58 -0.59
C MET A 82 22.89 3.03 -1.94
N ASP A 83 23.58 3.32 -3.04
CA ASP A 83 23.15 2.97 -4.40
C ASP A 83 22.86 1.47 -4.54
N GLU A 84 23.69 0.60 -3.95
CA GLU A 84 23.48 -0.86 -3.99
C GLU A 84 22.25 -1.30 -3.18
N ALA A 85 22.10 -0.80 -1.95
CA ALA A 85 20.95 -1.11 -1.09
C ALA A 85 19.63 -0.64 -1.72
N ILE A 86 19.63 0.57 -2.32
CA ILE A 86 18.47 1.09 -3.05
C ILE A 86 18.16 0.20 -4.26
N ASN A 87 19.17 -0.23 -5.01
CA ASN A 87 18.95 -1.15 -6.14
C ASN A 87 18.34 -2.49 -5.69
N GLN A 88 18.75 -3.04 -4.55
CA GLN A 88 18.16 -4.25 -3.99
C GLN A 88 16.69 -4.04 -3.60
N ILE A 89 16.37 -2.92 -2.95
CA ILE A 89 14.98 -2.56 -2.60
C ILE A 89 14.12 -2.39 -3.85
N VAL A 90 14.63 -1.70 -4.88
CA VAL A 90 13.89 -1.56 -6.15
C VAL A 90 13.72 -2.91 -6.84
N SER A 91 14.71 -3.80 -6.78
CA SER A 91 14.59 -5.16 -7.32
C SER A 91 13.52 -5.96 -6.59
N PHE A 92 13.47 -5.87 -5.26
CA PHE A 92 12.44 -6.49 -4.44
C PHE A 92 11.04 -6.06 -4.88
N PHE A 93 10.79 -4.75 -5.00
CA PHE A 93 9.51 -4.25 -5.50
C PHE A 93 9.23 -4.67 -6.95
N ARG A 94 10.25 -4.67 -7.82
CA ARG A 94 10.10 -5.12 -9.22
C ARG A 94 9.62 -6.57 -9.32
N HIS A 95 10.19 -7.47 -8.53
CA HIS A 95 9.76 -8.86 -8.50
C HIS A 95 8.38 -9.03 -7.85
N ALA A 96 8.12 -8.34 -6.75
CA ALA A 96 6.82 -8.35 -6.08
C ALA A 96 5.69 -7.84 -7.00
N ALA A 97 5.94 -6.76 -7.76
CA ALA A 97 4.99 -6.20 -8.73
C ALA A 97 4.61 -7.19 -9.83
N GLN A 98 5.53 -8.09 -10.22
CA GLN A 98 5.29 -9.15 -11.21
C GLN A 98 4.53 -10.36 -10.64
N GLY A 99 4.23 -10.35 -9.33
CA GLY A 99 3.54 -11.46 -8.66
C GLY A 99 4.46 -12.63 -8.26
N LEU A 100 5.78 -12.40 -8.23
CA LEU A 100 6.78 -13.39 -7.79
C LEU A 100 6.76 -13.58 -6.25
N GLU A 101 7.65 -14.43 -5.74
CA GLU A 101 7.64 -14.87 -4.33
C GLU A 101 7.86 -13.72 -3.34
N GLU A 102 8.58 -12.67 -3.74
CA GLU A 102 8.82 -11.45 -2.96
C GLU A 102 7.54 -10.78 -2.47
N ARG A 103 6.40 -10.98 -3.16
CA ARG A 103 5.10 -10.46 -2.71
C ARG A 103 4.62 -11.03 -1.38
N LYS A 104 5.16 -12.18 -0.96
CA LYS A 104 4.84 -12.86 0.31
C LYS A 104 5.92 -12.66 1.38
N GLN A 105 6.96 -11.89 1.08
CA GLN A 105 8.12 -11.70 1.95
C GLN A 105 8.09 -10.34 2.64
N ILE A 106 8.79 -10.25 3.77
CA ILE A 106 8.97 -9.00 4.51
C ILE A 106 10.32 -8.40 4.13
N LEU A 107 10.33 -7.13 3.69
CA LEU A 107 11.56 -6.39 3.44
C LEU A 107 12.26 -6.06 4.76
N TYR A 108 13.41 -6.69 5.02
CA TYR A 108 14.21 -6.47 6.23
C TYR A 108 15.45 -5.61 5.94
N LEU A 109 15.52 -4.43 6.56
CA LEU A 109 16.67 -3.52 6.43
C LEU A 109 17.70 -3.79 7.54
N LEU A 110 18.76 -4.52 7.22
CA LEU A 110 19.85 -4.84 8.15
C LEU A 110 21.07 -3.95 7.91
N GLY A 111 21.72 -3.50 8.99
CA GLY A 111 22.96 -2.71 8.90
C GLY A 111 23.35 -2.04 10.22
N PRO A 112 24.55 -1.41 10.29
CA PRO A 112 25.05 -0.78 11.51
C PRO A 112 24.17 0.40 11.98
N VAL A 113 24.31 0.76 13.26
CA VAL A 113 23.67 1.96 13.82
C VAL A 113 24.15 3.19 13.05
N GLY A 114 23.24 4.11 12.71
CA GLY A 114 23.56 5.30 11.92
C GLY A 114 23.63 5.08 10.40
N GLY A 115 23.46 3.86 9.89
CA GLY A 115 23.52 3.56 8.45
C GLY A 115 22.33 4.03 7.60
N GLY A 116 21.56 5.04 8.04
CA GLY A 116 20.45 5.61 7.26
C GLY A 116 19.20 4.75 7.10
N LYS A 117 19.10 3.59 7.78
CA LYS A 117 17.96 2.65 7.66
C LYS A 117 16.60 3.30 7.93
N SER A 118 16.48 4.03 9.03
CA SER A 118 15.23 4.72 9.40
C SER A 118 14.88 5.82 8.42
N SER A 119 15.89 6.56 7.92
CA SER A 119 15.70 7.58 6.88
C SER A 119 15.19 6.96 5.58
N LEU A 120 15.72 5.80 5.19
CA LEU A 120 15.29 5.08 3.98
C LEU A 120 13.86 4.55 4.13
N ALA A 121 13.52 3.97 5.28
CA ALA A 121 12.16 3.54 5.58
C ALA A 121 11.18 4.73 5.55
N GLU A 122 11.57 5.87 6.11
CA GLU A 122 10.74 7.08 6.07
C GLU A 122 10.56 7.60 4.64
N ARG A 123 11.61 7.53 3.81
CA ARG A 123 11.50 7.87 2.41
C ARG A 123 10.52 6.96 1.67
N LEU A 124 10.57 5.65 1.90
CA LEU A 124 9.63 4.71 1.28
C LEU A 124 8.19 5.05 1.65
N LYS A 125 7.90 5.37 2.92
CA LYS A 125 6.55 5.81 3.33
C LYS A 125 6.10 7.05 2.57
N GLN A 126 6.95 8.07 2.47
CA GLN A 126 6.64 9.30 1.71
C GLN A 126 6.38 9.04 0.23
N LEU A 127 7.05 8.05 -0.37
CA LEU A 127 6.80 7.66 -1.75
C LEU A 127 5.44 6.95 -1.86
N MET A 128 5.10 6.08 -0.91
CA MET A 128 3.82 5.36 -0.91
C MET A 128 2.61 6.31 -0.77
N GLU A 129 2.73 7.44 -0.05
CA GLU A 129 1.67 8.45 0.06
C GLU A 129 1.31 9.12 -1.29
N ARG A 130 2.13 8.98 -2.34
CA ARG A 130 1.91 9.65 -3.64
C ARG A 130 0.92 8.94 -4.56
N GLN A 131 0.58 7.68 -4.29
CA GLN A 131 -0.34 6.90 -5.11
C GLN A 131 -1.56 6.50 -4.30
N PRO A 132 -2.78 6.74 -4.81
CA PRO A 132 -4.00 6.37 -4.10
C PRO A 132 -4.20 4.85 -4.08
N ILE A 133 -5.03 4.40 -3.15
CA ILE A 133 -5.60 3.05 -3.09
C ILE A 133 -7.12 3.13 -3.26
N TYR A 134 -7.75 2.01 -3.59
CA TYR A 134 -9.21 1.88 -3.61
C TYR A 134 -9.60 0.83 -2.58
N ALA A 135 -10.53 1.18 -1.71
CA ALA A 135 -10.98 0.30 -0.63
C ALA A 135 -12.51 0.28 -0.53
N LEU A 136 -13.07 -0.78 0.04
CA LEU A 136 -14.47 -0.80 0.42
C LEU A 136 -14.75 0.30 1.46
N LYS A 137 -15.78 1.11 1.22
CA LYS A 137 -16.17 2.20 2.12
C LYS A 137 -16.54 1.63 3.49
N GLY A 138 -15.89 2.14 4.53
CA GLY A 138 -16.11 1.69 5.91
C GLY A 138 -15.36 0.41 6.27
N SER A 139 -14.59 -0.21 5.36
CA SER A 139 -13.73 -1.34 5.72
C SER A 139 -12.68 -0.87 6.72
N PRO A 140 -12.58 -1.53 7.88
CA PRO A 140 -11.66 -1.14 8.93
C PRO A 140 -10.21 -1.59 8.64
N VAL A 141 -10.01 -2.34 7.56
CA VAL A 141 -8.71 -2.88 7.13
C VAL A 141 -8.34 -2.40 5.72
N ASN A 142 -8.93 -1.31 5.23
CA ASN A 142 -8.68 -0.79 3.88
C ASN A 142 -8.72 -1.88 2.79
N GLU A 143 -9.65 -2.84 2.84
CA GLU A 143 -9.61 -3.99 1.91
C GLU A 143 -9.95 -3.60 0.47
N SER A 144 -9.30 -4.26 -0.49
CA SER A 144 -9.56 -4.04 -1.91
C SER A 144 -10.97 -4.50 -2.28
N PRO A 145 -11.73 -3.73 -3.10
CA PRO A 145 -13.04 -4.14 -3.59
C PRO A 145 -12.99 -5.45 -4.38
N LEU A 146 -11.84 -5.79 -4.96
CA LEU A 146 -11.64 -7.04 -5.70
C LEU A 146 -11.75 -8.29 -4.80
N GLY A 147 -11.61 -8.14 -3.48
CA GLY A 147 -11.81 -9.24 -2.53
C GLY A 147 -13.24 -9.79 -2.52
N LEU A 148 -14.22 -9.02 -3.01
CA LEU A 148 -15.61 -9.48 -3.16
C LEU A 148 -15.80 -10.55 -4.26
N PHE A 149 -14.80 -10.75 -5.12
CA PHE A 149 -14.89 -11.60 -6.31
C PHE A 149 -13.93 -12.80 -6.22
N PRO A 150 -14.40 -13.97 -5.74
CA PRO A 150 -13.64 -15.21 -5.79
C PRO A 150 -13.07 -15.49 -7.19
N VAL A 151 -11.76 -15.72 -7.27
CA VAL A 151 -11.03 -15.88 -8.54
C VAL A 151 -11.52 -17.09 -9.34
N GLU A 152 -11.95 -18.15 -8.67
CA GLU A 152 -12.46 -19.38 -9.27
C GLU A 152 -13.79 -19.15 -10.00
N GLN A 153 -14.61 -18.21 -9.51
CA GLN A 153 -15.95 -17.95 -10.05
C GLN A 153 -15.94 -16.79 -11.04
N TYR A 154 -15.26 -15.69 -10.72
CA TYR A 154 -15.37 -14.43 -11.44
C TYR A 154 -14.10 -14.03 -12.19
N GLY A 155 -13.00 -14.76 -12.02
CA GLY A 155 -11.70 -14.37 -12.58
C GLY A 155 -11.69 -14.26 -14.10
N GLN A 156 -12.42 -15.15 -14.80
CA GLN A 156 -12.54 -15.06 -16.26
C GLN A 156 -13.37 -13.84 -16.69
N THR A 157 -14.51 -13.61 -16.04
CA THR A 157 -15.41 -12.49 -16.35
C THR A 157 -14.72 -11.15 -16.12
N LEU A 158 -14.03 -10.99 -14.99
CA LEU A 158 -13.30 -9.76 -14.66
C LEU A 158 -12.15 -9.46 -15.64
N GLU A 159 -11.46 -10.50 -16.10
CA GLU A 159 -10.40 -10.37 -17.10
C GLU A 159 -10.95 -9.99 -18.48
N GLN A 160 -12.07 -10.59 -18.91
CA GLN A 160 -12.68 -10.33 -20.22
C GLN A 160 -13.43 -9.00 -20.28
N GLU A 161 -14.22 -8.67 -19.27
CA GLU A 161 -15.11 -7.50 -19.28
C GLU A 161 -14.44 -6.22 -18.77
N TYR A 162 -13.52 -6.34 -17.80
CA TYR A 162 -12.92 -5.18 -17.13
C TYR A 162 -11.40 -5.14 -17.27
N GLY A 163 -10.80 -6.13 -17.93
CA GLY A 163 -9.36 -6.17 -18.16
C GLY A 163 -8.54 -6.36 -16.89
N ILE A 164 -9.12 -6.97 -15.84
CA ILE A 164 -8.48 -7.20 -14.54
C ILE A 164 -7.86 -8.61 -14.55
N PRO A 165 -6.52 -8.75 -14.61
CA PRO A 165 -5.89 -10.07 -14.63
C PRO A 165 -6.12 -10.83 -13.31
N ARG A 166 -6.26 -12.16 -13.40
CA ARG A 166 -6.53 -13.02 -12.23
C ARG A 166 -5.53 -12.87 -11.09
N ARG A 167 -4.28 -12.48 -11.38
CA ARG A 167 -3.24 -12.26 -10.36
C ARG A 167 -3.58 -11.17 -9.34
N TYR A 168 -4.48 -10.23 -9.67
CA TYR A 168 -4.94 -9.18 -8.76
C TYR A 168 -6.10 -9.63 -7.86
N LEU A 169 -6.70 -10.79 -8.14
CA LEU A 169 -7.84 -11.34 -7.41
C LEU A 169 -7.40 -12.29 -6.28
N ALA A 170 -6.23 -12.04 -5.68
CA ALA A 170 -5.68 -12.87 -4.61
C ALA A 170 -6.22 -12.49 -3.21
N GLY A 171 -6.97 -11.40 -3.10
CA GLY A 171 -7.55 -10.94 -1.85
C GLY A 171 -8.70 -11.82 -1.38
N ILE A 172 -8.76 -12.07 -0.07
CA ILE A 172 -9.91 -12.69 0.58
C ILE A 172 -10.75 -11.62 1.27
N MET A 173 -12.07 -11.81 1.34
CA MET A 173 -12.93 -10.93 2.13
C MET A 173 -12.52 -10.98 3.61
N SER A 174 -12.46 -9.81 4.23
CA SER A 174 -12.28 -9.73 5.68
C SER A 174 -13.52 -10.26 6.42
N PRO A 175 -13.42 -10.68 7.70
CA PRO A 175 -14.61 -11.03 8.48
C PRO A 175 -15.67 -9.92 8.51
N TRP A 176 -15.22 -8.65 8.49
CA TRP A 176 -16.11 -7.49 8.38
C TRP A 176 -16.88 -7.50 7.04
N ALA A 177 -16.19 -7.68 5.91
CA ALA A 177 -16.85 -7.71 4.61
C ALA A 177 -17.79 -8.90 4.46
N VAL A 178 -17.42 -10.08 4.97
CA VAL A 178 -18.30 -11.26 5.01
C VAL A 178 -19.61 -10.92 5.72
N LYS A 179 -19.54 -10.30 6.91
CA LYS A 179 -20.74 -9.85 7.64
C LYS A 179 -21.58 -8.88 6.81
N ARG A 180 -20.97 -7.89 6.15
CA ARG A 180 -21.69 -6.91 5.31
C ARG A 180 -22.36 -7.54 4.08
N VAL A 181 -21.72 -8.54 3.45
CA VAL A 181 -22.35 -9.29 2.35
C VAL A 181 -23.62 -9.99 2.84
N HIS A 182 -23.59 -10.62 4.02
CA HIS A 182 -24.76 -11.25 4.60
C HIS A 182 -25.88 -10.25 4.94
N GLU A 183 -25.55 -9.12 5.56
CA GLU A 183 -26.50 -8.04 5.87
C GLU A 183 -27.13 -7.42 4.61
N HIS A 184 -26.38 -7.41 3.51
CA HIS A 184 -26.87 -6.95 2.22
C HIS A 184 -27.73 -7.99 1.47
N GLY A 185 -27.85 -9.21 2.01
CA GLY A 185 -28.58 -10.32 1.38
C GLY A 185 -27.84 -10.88 0.16
N GLY A 186 -26.50 -10.77 0.13
CA GLY A 186 -25.67 -11.15 -1.02
C GLY A 186 -25.61 -10.08 -2.13
N ASP A 187 -26.33 -8.97 -1.98
CA ASP A 187 -26.32 -7.89 -2.96
C ASP A 187 -25.06 -7.01 -2.82
N ILE A 188 -24.04 -7.34 -3.60
CA ILE A 188 -22.77 -6.61 -3.59
C ILE A 188 -22.87 -5.19 -4.20
N SER A 189 -23.96 -4.86 -4.91
CA SER A 189 -24.15 -3.51 -5.48
C SER A 189 -24.31 -2.43 -4.42
N LYS A 190 -24.69 -2.82 -3.19
CA LYS A 190 -24.79 -1.95 -2.02
C LYS A 190 -23.43 -1.51 -1.48
N PHE A 191 -22.34 -2.18 -1.86
CA PHE A 191 -21.00 -1.73 -1.50
C PHE A 191 -20.63 -0.46 -2.26
N ARG A 192 -20.02 0.46 -1.53
CA ARG A 192 -19.41 1.68 -2.07
C ARG A 192 -17.89 1.52 -2.00
N VAL A 193 -17.20 2.10 -2.95
CA VAL A 193 -15.74 2.13 -3.02
C VAL A 193 -15.28 3.55 -2.75
N VAL A 194 -14.20 3.70 -1.98
CA VAL A 194 -13.55 4.98 -1.73
C VAL A 194 -12.12 4.97 -2.26
N ARG A 195 -11.75 6.04 -2.96
CA ARG A 195 -10.35 6.33 -3.30
C ARG A 195 -9.71 7.02 -2.11
N LEU A 196 -8.69 6.38 -1.53
CA LEU A 196 -7.98 6.88 -0.35
C LEU A 196 -6.54 7.21 -0.73
N CYS A 197 -6.02 8.33 -0.24
CA CYS A 197 -4.57 8.58 -0.28
C CYS A 197 -3.93 7.96 0.97
N PRO A 198 -2.97 7.02 0.82
CA PRO A 198 -2.21 6.51 1.94
C PRO A 198 -1.58 7.65 2.74
N SER A 199 -1.48 7.46 4.05
CA SER A 199 -1.01 8.50 4.95
C SER A 199 -0.39 7.89 6.21
N VAL A 200 0.85 8.28 6.49
CA VAL A 200 1.55 7.94 7.73
C VAL A 200 0.86 8.57 8.93
N LEU A 201 0.47 9.85 8.80
CA LEU A 201 -0.14 10.62 9.88
C LEU A 201 -1.52 10.09 10.26
N ARG A 202 -2.34 9.69 9.28
CA ARG A 202 -3.68 9.13 9.51
C ARG A 202 -3.68 7.62 9.70
N GLN A 203 -2.52 6.97 9.55
CA GLN A 203 -2.38 5.52 9.54
C GLN A 203 -3.33 4.82 8.54
N VAL A 204 -3.33 5.29 7.29
CA VAL A 204 -4.12 4.70 6.20
C VAL A 204 -3.17 4.12 5.17
N GLY A 205 -3.19 2.81 4.96
CA GLY A 205 -2.23 2.10 4.10
C GLY A 205 -0.79 2.10 4.62
N ILE A 206 -0.43 2.95 5.58
CA ILE A 206 0.92 3.01 6.14
C ILE A 206 0.81 3.14 7.65
N ALA A 207 1.35 2.18 8.40
CA ALA A 207 1.40 2.24 9.85
C ALA A 207 2.85 2.08 10.35
N LYS A 208 3.15 2.69 11.50
CA LYS A 208 4.38 2.46 12.25
C LYS A 208 4.01 1.83 13.58
N THR A 209 4.43 0.59 13.79
CA THR A 209 4.38 -0.04 15.10
C THR A 209 5.76 0.05 15.74
N GLU A 210 5.81 0.54 16.97
CA GLU A 210 7.06 0.58 17.72
C GLU A 210 7.34 -0.79 18.34
N PRO A 211 8.59 -1.29 18.27
CA PRO A 211 8.94 -2.53 18.93
C PRO A 211 8.79 -2.34 20.45
N GLY A 212 8.01 -3.23 21.07
CA GLY A 212 8.03 -3.40 22.52
C GLY A 212 9.14 -4.38 22.93
N ASP A 213 9.48 -4.41 24.22
CA ASP A 213 10.32 -5.47 24.76
C ASP A 213 9.64 -6.84 24.58
N GLU A 214 10.41 -7.91 24.35
CA GLU A 214 9.87 -9.27 24.13
C GLU A 214 8.88 -9.71 25.22
N ASN A 215 9.09 -9.27 26.47
CA ASN A 215 8.23 -9.60 27.60
C ASN A 215 6.95 -8.76 27.70
N ASN A 216 6.92 -7.58 27.06
CA ASN A 216 5.85 -6.57 27.20
C ASN A 216 5.20 -6.18 25.87
N GLN A 217 5.57 -6.83 24.76
CA GLN A 217 5.02 -6.47 23.46
C GLN A 217 3.54 -6.86 23.37
N ASP A 218 2.67 -5.86 23.42
CA ASP A 218 1.25 -6.05 23.20
C ASP A 218 1.00 -6.31 21.71
N ILE A 219 0.71 -7.57 21.38
CA ILE A 219 0.39 -8.04 20.02
C ILE A 219 -0.79 -7.25 19.43
N SER A 220 -1.67 -6.67 20.27
CA SER A 220 -2.78 -5.84 19.80
C SER A 220 -2.35 -4.58 19.05
N SER A 221 -1.11 -4.12 19.25
CA SER A 221 -0.52 -3.04 18.43
C SER A 221 -0.31 -3.43 16.96
N LEU A 222 -0.24 -4.73 16.65
CA LEU A 222 -0.12 -5.26 15.29
C LEU A 222 -1.45 -5.73 14.73
N VAL A 223 -2.22 -6.50 15.50
CA VAL A 223 -3.43 -7.16 14.99
C VAL A 223 -4.73 -6.49 15.41
N GLY A 224 -4.72 -5.68 16.46
CA GLY A 224 -5.93 -5.15 17.09
C GLY A 224 -6.38 -5.99 18.28
N LYS A 225 -7.57 -5.67 18.83
CA LYS A 225 -8.16 -6.39 19.97
C LYS A 225 -9.67 -6.19 20.02
N VAL A 226 -10.37 -7.03 20.77
CA VAL A 226 -11.80 -6.84 21.05
C VAL A 226 -12.03 -5.51 21.80
N ASP A 227 -12.99 -4.72 21.35
CA ASP A 227 -13.42 -3.50 22.04
C ASP A 227 -14.50 -3.85 23.07
N ILE A 228 -14.13 -3.80 24.35
CA ILE A 228 -15.01 -4.16 25.47
C ILE A 228 -16.31 -3.34 25.46
N ARG A 229 -16.26 -2.09 24.99
CA ARG A 229 -17.44 -1.20 24.94
C ARG A 229 -18.48 -1.68 23.92
N LYS A 230 -18.05 -2.41 22.89
CA LYS A 230 -18.94 -2.94 21.86
C LYS A 230 -19.57 -4.28 22.26
N LEU A 231 -19.13 -4.89 23.36
CA LEU A 231 -19.67 -6.17 23.84
C LEU A 231 -21.09 -6.04 24.43
N GLU A 232 -21.56 -4.82 24.66
CA GLU A 232 -22.96 -4.55 25.02
C GLU A 232 -23.91 -4.79 23.83
N GLU A 233 -23.44 -4.54 22.60
CA GLU A 233 -24.23 -4.62 21.37
C GLU A 233 -23.89 -5.86 20.51
N TYR A 234 -22.64 -6.33 20.56
CA TYR A 234 -22.11 -7.38 19.70
C TYR A 234 -21.48 -8.52 20.49
N ALA A 235 -21.60 -9.74 19.99
CA ALA A 235 -20.90 -10.90 20.57
C ALA A 235 -19.38 -10.76 20.42
N GLN A 236 -18.61 -11.41 21.29
CA GLN A 236 -17.13 -11.33 21.27
C GLN A 236 -16.50 -11.81 19.93
N ASN A 237 -17.14 -12.75 19.25
CA ASN A 237 -16.72 -13.27 17.95
C ASN A 237 -17.28 -12.48 16.76
N ASP A 238 -18.06 -11.43 17.01
CA ASP A 238 -18.59 -10.57 15.96
C ASP A 238 -17.48 -9.65 15.42
N PRO A 239 -17.28 -9.57 14.10
CA PRO A 239 -16.31 -8.66 13.49
C PRO A 239 -16.46 -7.19 13.94
N ASP A 240 -17.68 -6.71 14.17
CA ASP A 240 -17.92 -5.32 14.58
C ASP A 240 -17.50 -5.06 16.05
N ALA A 241 -17.39 -6.10 16.89
CA ALA A 241 -16.84 -6.01 18.25
C ALA A 241 -15.31 -5.87 18.25
N TYR A 242 -14.64 -6.10 17.12
CA TYR A 242 -13.19 -6.04 17.01
C TYR A 242 -12.70 -4.62 16.68
N SER A 243 -11.70 -4.15 17.43
CA SER A 243 -10.95 -2.93 17.12
C SER A 243 -9.78 -3.28 16.20
N TYR A 244 -9.94 -3.00 14.92
CA TYR A 244 -8.92 -3.15 13.87
C TYR A 244 -7.87 -2.02 13.89
N SER A 245 -7.51 -1.53 15.07
CA SER A 245 -6.52 -0.46 15.27
C SER A 245 -5.07 -0.96 15.17
N GLY A 246 -4.85 -2.23 14.84
CA GLY A 246 -3.53 -2.81 14.71
C GLY A 246 -2.80 -2.35 13.45
N GLY A 247 -1.47 -2.22 13.52
CA GLY A 247 -0.65 -1.77 12.40
C GLY A 247 -0.84 -2.57 11.11
N LEU A 248 -1.05 -3.89 11.19
CA LEU A 248 -1.29 -4.74 10.01
C LEU A 248 -2.67 -4.50 9.38
N CYS A 249 -3.67 -4.13 10.19
CA CYS A 249 -4.99 -3.74 9.70
C CYS A 249 -4.93 -2.40 8.97
N LEU A 250 -4.30 -1.42 9.62
CA LEU A 250 -4.21 -0.04 9.14
C LEU A 250 -3.28 0.10 7.91
N ALA A 251 -2.19 -0.67 7.86
CA ALA A 251 -1.22 -0.66 6.76
C ALA A 251 -1.62 -1.51 5.54
N ASN A 252 -2.78 -2.16 5.56
CA ASN A 252 -3.19 -2.98 4.44
C ASN A 252 -3.29 -2.14 3.15
N GLN A 253 -2.96 -2.78 2.03
CA GLN A 253 -2.75 -2.17 0.71
C GLN A 253 -1.61 -1.15 0.60
N GLY A 254 -0.76 -0.84 1.58
CA GLY A 254 0.41 0.06 1.36
C GLY A 254 1.77 -0.57 1.60
#